data_AF-A0A2V9D014-F1
#
_entry.id   AF-A0A2V9D014-F1
#
_cell.length_a   1.000
_cell.length_b   1.000
_cell.length_c   1.000
_cell.angle_alpha   90.00
_cell.angle_beta   90.00
_cell.angle_gamma   90.00
#
_symmetry.space_group_name_H-M   'P 1'
#
loop_
_entity.id
_entity.type
_entity.pdbx_description
1 polymer ?
#
loop_
_entity_poly.entity_id
_entity_poly.type
_entity_poly.pdbx_seq_one_letter_code
_entity_poly.pdbx_strand_id
1 'polypeptide(L)'
;MEHVISSLLGRYESGTLTRRELIQGLAMLAVASETASAANTGFAAATINHVSIQVSDLKRSAEFYMRAFALPKRVAANPSAIRLGVGPSHLTLRQDKVAGLVDHFCMGVEKFNREAVIRDLKARGVTPEPDEKGFAGFHVKDPDGFSVQLGDSSEF
;
A
#
# COMPACT_ATOMS: atom_id res chain seq x y z
N MET A 1 4.67 -2.66 -29.34
CA MET A 1 4.14 -3.99 -29.71
C MET A 1 3.58 -3.98 -31.12
N GLU A 2 2.74 -2.99 -31.46
CA GLU A 2 2.15 -2.79 -32.79
C GLU A 2 3.14 -2.85 -33.96
N HIS A 3 4.24 -2.09 -33.92
CA HIS A 3 5.27 -2.09 -34.98
C HIS A 3 5.90 -3.48 -35.25
N VAL A 4 6.00 -4.33 -34.22
CA VAL A 4 6.58 -5.69 -34.36
C VAL A 4 5.56 -6.63 -35.02
N ILE A 5 4.28 -6.51 -34.65
CA ILE A 5 3.18 -7.27 -35.27
C ILE A 5 3.02 -6.87 -36.74
N SER A 6 3.05 -5.56 -37.04
CA SER A 6 2.97 -5.05 -38.42
C SER A 6 4.13 -5.54 -39.30
N SER A 7 5.35 -5.64 -38.74
CA SER A 7 6.51 -6.19 -39.44
C SER A 7 6.36 -7.68 -39.77
N LEU A 8 5.84 -8.49 -38.82
CA LEU A 8 5.58 -9.91 -39.04
C LEU A 8 4.48 -10.14 -40.09
N LEU A 9 3.43 -9.33 -40.07
CA LEU A 9 2.35 -9.39 -41.06
C LEU A 9 2.85 -9.02 -42.47
N GLY A 10 3.60 -7.91 -42.62
CA GLY A 10 4.13 -7.51 -43.92
C GLY A 10 5.10 -8.54 -44.52
N ARG A 11 5.84 -9.27 -43.67
CA ARG A 11 6.71 -10.38 -44.10
C ARG A 11 5.92 -11.62 -44.53
N TYR A 12 4.79 -11.91 -43.89
CA TYR A 12 3.88 -12.96 -44.32
C TYR A 12 3.20 -12.60 -45.66
N GLU A 13 2.72 -11.37 -45.81
CA GLU A 13 2.07 -10.89 -47.04
C GLU A 13 3.02 -10.86 -48.24
N SER A 14 4.31 -10.57 -48.01
CA SER A 14 5.35 -10.65 -49.05
C SER A 14 5.85 -12.08 -49.32
N GLY A 15 5.32 -13.10 -48.65
CA GLY A 15 5.70 -14.49 -48.82
C GLY A 15 7.08 -14.85 -48.23
N THR A 16 7.70 -13.94 -47.48
CA THR A 16 9.01 -14.15 -46.84
C THR A 16 8.91 -14.85 -45.48
N LEU A 17 7.68 -15.06 -44.99
CA LEU A 17 7.34 -15.92 -43.86
C LEU A 17 6.21 -16.86 -44.24
N THR A 18 6.30 -18.10 -43.76
CA THR A 18 5.21 -19.06 -43.82
C THR A 18 4.17 -18.78 -42.74
N ARG A 19 2.94 -19.29 -42.95
CA ARG A 19 1.87 -19.22 -41.94
C ARG A 19 2.30 -19.82 -40.59
N ARG A 20 3.12 -20.88 -40.61
CA ARG A 20 3.63 -21.53 -39.40
C ARG A 20 4.60 -20.62 -38.64
N GLU A 21 5.53 -19.98 -39.33
CA GLU A 21 6.49 -19.06 -38.71
C GLU A 21 5.80 -17.81 -38.17
N LEU A 22 4.78 -17.30 -38.87
CA LEU A 22 3.95 -16.21 -38.36
C LEU A 22 3.26 -16.60 -37.04
N ILE A 23 2.61 -17.76 -36.99
CA ILE A 23 1.95 -18.26 -35.78
C ILE A 23 2.96 -18.42 -34.63
N GLN A 24 4.15 -18.97 -34.93
CA GLN A 24 5.22 -19.11 -33.93
C GLN A 24 5.73 -17.77 -33.41
N GLY A 25 5.94 -16.79 -34.29
CA GLY A 25 6.37 -15.43 -33.91
C GLY A 25 5.34 -14.73 -33.03
N LEU A 26 4.06 -14.81 -33.38
CA LEU A 26 2.96 -14.25 -32.57
C LEU A 26 2.82 -14.96 -31.22
N ALA A 27 2.99 -16.29 -31.17
CA ALA A 27 2.98 -17.04 -29.92
C ALA A 27 4.15 -16.66 -29.00
N MET A 28 5.36 -16.47 -29.55
CA MET A 28 6.51 -15.97 -28.77
C MET A 28 6.30 -14.56 -28.24
N LEU A 29 5.66 -13.67 -29.01
CA LEU A 29 5.27 -12.33 -28.56
C LEU A 29 4.25 -12.37 -27.41
N ALA A 30 3.28 -13.28 -27.45
CA ALA A 30 2.32 -13.47 -26.37
C ALA A 30 3.01 -13.96 -25.08
N VAL A 31 3.89 -14.96 -25.19
CA VAL A 31 4.68 -15.48 -24.05
C VAL A 31 5.65 -14.42 -23.51
N ALA A 32 6.26 -13.60 -24.37
CA ALA A 32 7.11 -12.48 -23.96
C ALA A 32 6.31 -11.40 -23.21
N SER A 33 5.05 -11.18 -23.59
CA SER A 33 4.15 -10.27 -22.90
C SER A 33 3.68 -10.81 -21.54
N GLU A 34 3.52 -12.14 -21.40
CA GLU A 34 3.20 -12.79 -20.13
C GLU A 34 4.41 -12.87 -19.18
N THR A 35 5.61 -13.12 -19.72
CA THR A 35 6.86 -13.15 -18.94
C THR A 35 7.34 -11.76 -18.51
N ALA A 36 6.99 -10.70 -19.25
CA ALA A 36 7.16 -9.33 -18.80
C ALA A 36 6.26 -8.98 -17.59
N SER A 37 5.17 -9.72 -17.38
CA SER A 37 4.30 -9.57 -16.20
C SER A 37 4.85 -10.26 -14.94
N ALA A 38 5.93 -11.03 -15.05
CA ALA A 38 6.58 -11.70 -13.92
C ALA A 38 7.64 -10.81 -13.21
N ALA A 39 7.83 -9.56 -13.65
CA ALA A 39 8.71 -8.58 -13.01
C ALA A 39 7.95 -7.60 -12.08
N ASN A 40 6.77 -7.97 -11.59
CA ASN A 40 5.99 -7.14 -10.67
C ASN A 40 5.81 -7.82 -9.30
N THR A 41 6.90 -8.20 -8.65
CA THR A 41 6.87 -8.47 -7.21
C THR A 41 6.97 -7.14 -6.45
N GLY A 42 5.99 -6.26 -6.68
CA GLY A 42 5.77 -5.09 -5.83
C GLY A 42 5.35 -5.52 -4.42
N PHE A 43 5.10 -4.58 -3.53
CA PHE A 43 4.53 -4.93 -2.22
C PHE A 43 3.01 -5.11 -2.32
N ALA A 44 2.46 -5.85 -1.36
CA ALA A 44 1.03 -5.89 -1.08
C ALA A 44 0.83 -5.53 0.40
N ALA A 45 -0.24 -4.78 0.70
CA ALA A 45 -0.67 -4.63 2.08
C ALA A 45 -1.21 -5.97 2.60
N ALA A 46 -0.80 -6.36 3.79
CA ALA A 46 -1.19 -7.61 4.43
C ALA A 46 -2.28 -7.39 5.50
N THR A 47 -2.27 -6.24 6.18
CA THR A 47 -3.18 -5.96 7.29
C THR A 47 -3.63 -4.51 7.31
N ILE A 48 -4.76 -4.25 7.99
CA ILE A 48 -4.96 -2.94 8.63
C ILE A 48 -4.16 -2.99 9.93
N ASN A 49 -3.02 -2.31 9.99
CA ASN A 49 -2.18 -2.28 11.18
C ASN A 49 -2.91 -1.50 12.30
N HIS A 50 -3.40 -0.30 11.99
CA HIS A 50 -4.20 0.48 12.92
C HIS A 50 -5.11 1.48 12.24
N VAL A 51 -6.08 1.96 13.02
CA VAL A 51 -6.85 3.17 12.72
C VAL A 51 -6.49 4.21 13.76
N SER A 52 -6.22 5.44 13.33
CA SER A 52 -5.94 6.58 14.20
C SER A 52 -7.13 7.53 14.17
N ILE A 53 -7.64 7.92 15.34
CA ILE A 53 -8.73 8.88 15.45
C ILE A 53 -8.34 10.07 16.33
N GLN A 54 -8.89 11.22 15.98
CA GLN A 54 -8.74 12.45 16.75
C GLN A 54 -9.84 12.54 17.80
N VAL A 55 -9.44 12.75 19.04
CA VAL A 55 -10.33 12.90 20.19
C VAL A 55 -10.08 14.22 20.90
N SER A 56 -11.11 14.79 21.51
CA SER A 56 -10.97 16.05 22.26
C SER A 56 -10.29 15.87 23.62
N ASP A 57 -10.34 14.65 24.17
CA ASP A 57 -9.77 14.28 25.45
C ASP A 57 -9.31 12.82 25.39
N LEU A 58 -8.00 12.61 25.50
CA LEU A 58 -7.38 11.28 25.42
C LEU A 58 -7.83 10.35 26.54
N LYS A 59 -7.84 10.84 27.79
CA LYS A 59 -8.12 10.01 28.96
C LYS A 59 -9.57 9.53 28.94
N ARG A 60 -10.51 10.45 28.75
CA ARG A 60 -11.95 10.15 28.66
C ARG A 60 -12.24 9.14 27.57
N SER A 61 -11.62 9.31 26.40
CA SER A 61 -11.87 8.44 25.25
C SER A 61 -11.23 7.06 25.44
N ALA A 62 -9.99 6.99 25.93
CA ALA A 62 -9.32 5.72 26.23
C ALA A 62 -10.11 4.91 27.25
N GLU A 63 -10.53 5.55 28.34
CA GLU A 63 -11.37 4.93 29.36
C GLU A 63 -12.69 4.41 28.81
N PHE A 64 -13.35 5.15 27.91
CA PHE A 64 -14.55 4.69 27.24
C PHE A 64 -14.29 3.40 26.46
N TYR A 65 -13.28 3.38 25.58
CA TYR A 65 -12.99 2.22 24.76
C TYR A 65 -12.54 1.00 25.58
N MET A 66 -11.73 1.23 26.62
CA MET A 66 -11.31 0.18 27.55
C MET A 66 -12.49 -0.42 28.32
N ARG A 67 -13.43 0.40 28.82
CA ARG A 67 -14.58 -0.11 29.59
C ARG A 67 -15.67 -0.72 28.70
N ALA A 68 -16.02 -0.04 27.61
CA ALA A 68 -17.15 -0.44 26.77
C ALA A 68 -16.83 -1.63 25.87
N PHE A 69 -15.59 -1.76 25.42
CA PHE A 69 -15.17 -2.79 24.46
C PHE A 69 -14.04 -3.67 24.98
N ALA A 70 -13.65 -3.53 26.26
CA ALA A 70 -12.59 -4.32 26.89
C ALA A 70 -11.23 -4.24 26.17
N LEU A 71 -10.95 -3.15 25.45
CA LEU A 71 -9.70 -3.04 24.68
C LEU A 71 -8.50 -2.83 25.62
N PRO A 72 -7.46 -3.68 25.57
CA PRO A 72 -6.28 -3.52 26.41
C PRO A 72 -5.44 -2.34 25.95
N LYS A 73 -4.95 -1.54 26.90
CA LYS A 73 -3.96 -0.50 26.59
C LYS A 73 -2.63 -1.13 26.18
N ARG A 74 -2.06 -0.67 25.07
CA ARG A 74 -0.69 -1.01 24.63
C ARG A 74 0.29 0.08 25.04
N VAL A 75 1.57 -0.28 25.14
CA VAL A 75 2.63 0.69 25.42
C VAL A 75 2.76 1.62 24.21
N ALA A 76 2.54 2.91 24.41
CA ALA A 76 2.82 3.92 23.39
C ALA A 76 4.19 4.54 23.70
N ALA A 77 5.11 4.52 22.74
CA ALA A 77 6.38 5.24 22.85
C ALA A 77 6.17 6.78 22.84
N ASN A 78 5.03 7.24 22.31
CA ASN A 78 4.67 8.65 22.25
C ASN A 78 3.70 9.01 23.38
N PRO A 79 4.05 9.93 24.29
CA PRO A 79 3.16 10.36 25.37
C PRO A 79 1.90 11.10 24.88
N SER A 80 1.86 11.52 23.62
CA SER A 80 0.75 12.27 23.00
C SER A 80 -0.32 11.38 22.36
N ALA A 81 -0.19 10.05 22.47
CA ALA A 81 -1.16 9.11 21.91
C ALA A 81 -1.39 7.92 22.86
N ILE A 82 -2.60 7.34 22.80
CA ILE A 82 -2.93 6.09 23.50
C ILE A 82 -3.28 5.04 22.47
N ARG A 83 -2.60 3.88 22.52
CA ARG A 83 -2.89 2.73 21.68
C ARG A 83 -3.72 1.70 22.45
N LEU A 84 -4.78 1.19 21.84
CA LEU A 84 -5.67 0.17 22.40
C LEU A 84 -5.72 -1.03 21.45
N GLY A 85 -5.47 -2.24 21.93
CA GLY A 85 -5.39 -3.43 21.08
C GLY A 85 -6.76 -3.88 20.55
N VAL A 86 -6.81 -4.27 19.28
CA VAL A 86 -7.99 -4.87 18.62
C VAL A 86 -7.51 -6.06 17.77
N GLY A 87 -7.48 -7.25 18.36
CA GLY A 87 -6.88 -8.43 17.71
C GLY A 87 -5.42 -8.17 17.31
N PRO A 88 -5.01 -8.45 16.06
CA PRO A 88 -3.67 -8.12 15.59
C PRO A 88 -3.47 -6.60 15.44
N SER A 89 -4.53 -5.84 15.24
CA SER A 89 -4.49 -4.39 15.01
C SER A 89 -4.53 -3.59 16.32
N HIS A 90 -4.47 -2.26 16.21
CA HIS A 90 -4.78 -1.37 17.32
C HIS A 90 -5.59 -0.15 16.89
N LEU A 91 -6.30 0.46 17.84
CA LEU A 91 -6.88 1.79 17.74
C LEU A 91 -5.91 2.79 18.38
N THR A 92 -5.50 3.80 17.62
CA THR A 92 -4.68 4.91 18.14
C THR A 92 -5.58 6.11 18.40
N LEU A 93 -5.53 6.62 19.62
CA LEU A 93 -6.19 7.86 20.02
C LEU A 93 -5.15 8.98 20.03
N ARG A 94 -5.45 10.08 19.35
CA ARG A 94 -4.64 11.30 19.34
C ARG A 94 -5.49 12.48 19.78
N GLN A 95 -4.93 13.39 20.58
CA GLN A 95 -5.65 14.61 20.94
C GLN A 95 -5.46 15.67 19.87
N ASP A 96 -6.55 16.24 19.37
CA ASP A 96 -6.52 17.39 18.45
C ASP A 96 -7.70 18.35 18.73
N LYS A 97 -7.67 19.54 18.15
CA LYS A 97 -8.72 20.57 18.24
C LYS A 97 -10.02 20.11 17.58
N VAL A 98 -9.91 19.39 16.46
CA VAL A 98 -11.06 18.81 15.77
C VAL A 98 -11.16 17.35 16.20
N ALA A 99 -12.30 16.97 16.78
CA ALA A 99 -12.52 15.63 17.30
C ALA A 99 -13.58 14.88 16.47
N GLY A 100 -13.55 13.54 16.56
CA GLY A 100 -14.51 12.68 15.84
C GLY A 100 -14.11 12.41 14.40
N LEU A 101 -12.86 12.69 14.02
CA LEU A 101 -12.32 12.40 12.71
C LEU A 101 -11.40 11.19 12.77
N VAL A 102 -11.39 10.41 11.69
CA VAL A 102 -10.30 9.48 11.42
C VAL A 102 -9.14 10.31 10.88
N ASP A 103 -8.02 10.29 11.59
CA ASP A 103 -6.78 10.98 11.24
C ASP A 103 -6.12 10.30 10.05
N HIS A 104 -5.94 8.98 10.16
CA HIS A 104 -5.43 8.09 9.13
C HIS A 104 -5.75 6.63 9.50
N PHE A 105 -5.59 5.72 8.54
CA PHE A 105 -5.39 4.30 8.81
C PHE A 105 -4.07 3.84 8.24
N CYS A 106 -3.50 2.80 8.84
CA CYS A 106 -2.22 2.24 8.44
C CYS A 106 -2.40 0.88 7.78
N MET A 107 -1.87 0.76 6.56
CA MET A 107 -1.71 -0.48 5.85
C MET A 107 -0.39 -1.15 6.28
N GLY A 108 -0.49 -2.29 6.93
CA GLY A 108 0.66 -3.09 7.34
C GLY A 108 1.23 -3.85 6.14
N VAL A 109 2.54 -3.74 5.93
CA VAL A 109 3.28 -4.44 4.89
C VAL A 109 4.24 -5.43 5.54
N GLU A 110 4.20 -6.69 5.10
CA GLU A 110 5.14 -7.70 5.59
C GLU A 110 6.57 -7.38 5.15
N LYS A 111 7.53 -7.53 6.09
CA LYS A 111 8.95 -7.25 5.84
C LYS A 111 9.15 -5.86 5.23
N PHE A 112 8.57 -4.85 5.88
CA PHE A 112 8.48 -3.51 5.31
C PHE A 112 9.88 -2.96 5.01
N ASN A 113 10.08 -2.59 3.74
CA ASN A 113 11.26 -1.88 3.28
C ASN A 113 10.80 -0.56 2.67
N ARG A 114 11.08 0.55 3.37
CA ARG A 114 10.60 1.88 3.01
C ARG A 114 10.97 2.25 1.57
N GLU A 115 12.21 2.05 1.16
CA GLU A 115 12.70 2.42 -0.17
C GLU A 115 12.04 1.59 -1.28
N ALA A 116 11.86 0.28 -1.06
CA ALA A 116 11.21 -0.62 -2.01
C ALA A 116 9.72 -0.29 -2.17
N VAL A 117 9.02 -0.06 -1.06
CA VAL A 117 7.60 0.33 -1.06
C VAL A 117 7.43 1.69 -1.75
N ILE A 118 8.26 2.69 -1.45
CA ILE A 118 8.22 4.00 -2.13
C ILE A 118 8.45 3.86 -3.64
N ARG A 119 9.42 3.03 -4.05
CA ARG A 119 9.71 2.80 -5.47
C ARG A 119 8.52 2.18 -6.20
N ASP A 120 7.92 1.15 -5.60
CA ASP A 120 6.75 0.47 -6.16
C ASP A 120 5.52 1.39 -6.20
N LEU A 121 5.28 2.18 -5.17
CA LEU A 121 4.22 3.21 -5.18
C LEU A 121 4.42 4.22 -6.31
N LYS A 122 5.64 4.74 -6.49
CA LYS A 122 5.94 5.67 -7.59
C LYS A 122 5.73 5.03 -8.96
N ALA A 123 6.08 3.75 -9.13
CA ALA A 123 5.81 3.00 -10.36
C ALA A 123 4.30 2.84 -10.61
N ARG A 124 3.49 2.84 -9.55
CA ARG A 124 2.01 2.84 -9.60
C ARG A 124 1.38 4.24 -9.69
N GLY A 125 2.19 5.29 -9.83
CA GLY A 125 1.69 6.68 -9.92
C GLY A 125 1.30 7.31 -8.57
N VAL A 126 1.66 6.70 -7.44
CA VAL A 126 1.38 7.22 -6.09
C VAL A 126 2.63 7.89 -5.52
N THR A 127 2.49 9.12 -5.04
CA THR A 127 3.61 9.88 -4.46
C THR A 127 3.49 9.92 -2.93
N PRO A 128 4.54 9.52 -2.19
CA PRO A 128 4.60 9.71 -0.74
C PRO A 128 4.53 11.18 -0.34
N GLU A 129 3.91 11.47 0.80
CA GLU A 129 3.91 12.81 1.36
C GLU A 129 5.33 13.26 1.77
N PRO A 130 5.63 14.57 1.70
CA PRO A 130 6.94 15.10 2.06
C PRO A 130 7.29 14.84 3.53
N ASP A 131 8.42 14.18 3.74
CA ASP A 131 9.25 14.22 4.95
C ASP A 131 8.58 13.87 6.30
N GLU A 132 7.90 12.72 6.39
CA GLU A 132 7.83 12.03 7.67
C GLU A 132 9.13 11.26 7.92
N LYS A 133 10.09 11.91 8.60
CA LYS A 133 11.25 11.24 9.22
C LYS A 133 10.82 10.50 10.49
N GLY A 134 9.81 9.65 10.36
CA GLY A 134 9.36 8.75 11.42
C GLY A 134 9.98 7.37 11.25
N PHE A 135 10.35 6.73 12.36
CA PHE A 135 10.82 5.35 12.36
C PHE A 135 9.70 4.33 12.02
N ALA A 136 8.43 4.75 12.09
CA ALA A 136 7.25 3.86 12.04
C ALA A 136 6.54 3.75 10.67
N GLY A 137 6.99 4.47 9.64
CA GLY A 137 6.34 4.44 8.32
C GLY A 137 6.35 5.78 7.56
N PHE A 138 5.49 5.89 6.55
CA PHE A 138 5.22 7.13 5.81
C PHE A 138 3.77 7.16 5.29
N HIS A 139 3.29 8.34 4.90
CA HIS A 139 1.93 8.52 4.38
C HIS A 139 1.89 8.75 2.86
N VAL A 140 0.73 8.41 2.29
CA VAL A 140 0.30 8.78 0.94
C VAL A 140 -1.11 9.35 1.00
N LYS A 141 -1.53 10.02 -0.08
CA LYS A 141 -2.93 10.39 -0.30
C LYS A 141 -3.58 9.42 -1.27
N ASP A 142 -4.77 8.98 -0.92
CA ASP A 142 -5.63 8.27 -1.87
C ASP A 142 -6.26 9.26 -2.89
N PRO A 143 -7.03 8.78 -3.89
CA PRO A 143 -7.64 9.65 -4.89
C PRO A 143 -8.57 10.74 -4.33
N ASP A 144 -9.14 10.54 -3.14
CA ASP A 144 -10.05 11.47 -2.48
C ASP A 144 -9.35 12.34 -1.43
N GLY A 145 -8.03 12.22 -1.30
CA GLY A 145 -7.21 13.01 -0.37
C GLY A 145 -7.16 12.46 1.06
N PHE A 146 -7.65 11.24 1.29
CA PHE A 146 -7.56 10.59 2.59
C PHE A 146 -6.12 10.19 2.91
N SER A 147 -5.72 10.33 4.18
CA SER A 147 -4.36 9.99 4.63
C SER A 147 -4.22 8.49 4.89
N VAL A 148 -3.36 7.83 4.12
CA VAL A 148 -3.07 6.40 4.28
C VAL A 148 -1.61 6.23 4.70
N GLN A 149 -1.40 5.66 5.87
CA GLN A 149 -0.06 5.31 6.33
C GLN A 149 0.34 3.93 5.79
N LEU A 150 1.63 3.75 5.51
CA LEU A 150 2.27 2.46 5.27
C LEU A 150 3.39 2.25 6.28
N GLY A 151 3.42 1.06 6.88
CA GLY A 151 4.43 0.67 7.86
C GLY A 151 4.54 -0.84 7.98
N ASP A 152 5.39 -1.30 8.89
CA ASP A 152 5.56 -2.74 9.11
C ASP A 152 4.29 -3.37 9.67
N SER A 153 3.95 -4.56 9.20
CA SER A 153 2.81 -5.32 9.70
C SER A 153 2.94 -5.73 11.17
N SER A 154 4.17 -5.76 11.72
CA SER A 154 4.53 -6.32 13.03
C SER A 154 4.91 -5.31 14.10
N GLU A 155 4.91 -4.00 13.83
CA GLU A 155 5.02 -3.00 14.89
C GLU A 155 3.76 -3.07 15.77
N PHE A 156 3.87 -3.73 16.94
CA PHE A 156 2.77 -4.04 17.85
C PHE A 156 2.98 -3.57 19.28
#